data_AF-A0A2E0Q6Z8-F1
#
_entry.id   AF-A0A2E0Q6Z8-F1
#
_cell.length_a   1.000
_cell.length_b   1.000
_cell.length_c   1.000
_cell.angle_alpha   90.00
_cell.angle_beta   90.00
_cell.angle_gamma   90.00
#
_symmetry.space_group_name_H-M   'P 1'
#
loop_
_entity.id
_entity.type
_entity.pdbx_description
1 polymer ?
#
loop_
_entity_poly.entity_id
_entity_poly.type
_entity_poly.pdbx_seq_one_letter_code
_entity_poly.pdbx_strand_id
1 'polypeptide(L)'
;MNAVTGFPQENAAPQSTGVFPDDARAAFAKAYPETPHVLEHRLHDHPLLGLDALAELAGRLPESSIEYNRGDLPIGIDGKPGHTGIPIVDTIRQIAEA
;
A
#
# COMPACT_ATOMS: atom_id res chain seq x y z
N MET A 1 3.69 24.57 -8.81
CA MET A 1 3.90 23.47 -7.84
C MET A 1 2.89 23.64 -6.74
N ASN A 2 1.78 22.90 -6.78
CA ASN A 2 0.76 22.95 -5.74
C ASN A 2 0.92 21.67 -4.90
N ALA A 3 1.73 21.72 -3.86
CA ALA A 3 1.73 20.66 -2.86
C ALA A 3 0.44 20.82 -2.04
N VAL A 4 -0.39 19.78 -2.00
CA VAL A 4 -1.56 19.72 -1.11
C VAL A 4 -1.03 19.69 0.32
N THR A 5 -1.28 20.75 1.10
CA THR A 5 -0.73 20.98 2.44
C THR A 5 -1.66 20.54 3.58
N GLY A 6 -2.72 19.77 3.32
CA GLY A 6 -3.62 19.36 4.40
C GLY A 6 -4.43 18.12 4.05
N PHE A 7 -4.09 17.00 4.68
CA PHE A 7 -5.05 15.91 4.87
C PHE A 7 -5.83 16.22 6.16
N PRO A 8 -7.18 16.30 6.12
CA PRO A 8 -7.97 16.48 7.33
C PRO A 8 -7.74 15.31 8.27
N GLN A 9 -7.35 15.63 9.50
CA GLN A 9 -7.03 14.67 10.55
C GLN A 9 -8.31 14.21 11.24
N GLU A 10 -9.20 13.55 10.49
CA GLU A 10 -10.40 12.90 11.05
C GLU A 10 -10.18 11.40 11.12
N ASN A 11 -9.42 11.00 12.13
CA ASN A 11 -9.54 9.73 12.86
C ASN A 11 -8.53 9.79 14.01
N ALA A 12 -8.95 9.44 15.22
CA ALA A 12 -8.05 9.36 16.36
C ALA A 12 -6.90 8.39 16.00
N ALA A 13 -5.70 8.94 15.79
CA ALA A 13 -4.54 8.13 15.45
C ALA A 13 -4.29 7.17 16.62
N PRO A 14 -4.27 5.84 16.40
CA PRO A 14 -3.70 4.95 17.40
C PRO A 14 -2.28 5.45 17.66
N GLN A 15 -1.89 5.58 18.93
CA GLN A 15 -0.54 5.96 19.32
C GLN A 15 0.41 4.84 18.88
N SER A 16 0.81 4.88 17.61
CA SER A 16 1.83 3.98 17.10
C SER A 16 3.14 4.44 17.72
N THR A 17 3.73 3.57 18.52
CA THR A 17 5.20 3.53 18.58
C THR A 17 5.67 3.59 17.12
N GLY A 18 6.47 4.60 16.74
CA GLY A 18 6.70 4.93 15.33
C GLY A 18 6.95 3.72 14.43
N VAL A 19 6.41 3.74 13.20
CA VAL A 19 6.51 2.64 12.22
C VAL A 19 7.94 2.15 12.06
N PHE A 20 8.90 3.07 12.05
CA PHE A 20 10.32 2.77 12.08
C PHE A 20 10.89 3.11 13.46
N PRO A 21 11.42 2.13 14.20
CA PRO A 21 12.10 2.37 15.47
C PRO A 21 13.40 3.17 15.27
N ASP A 22 13.96 3.70 16.35
CA ASP A 22 15.10 4.62 16.30
C ASP A 22 16.38 3.98 15.72
N ASP A 23 16.57 2.68 15.95
CA ASP A 23 17.66 1.90 15.35
C ASP A 23 17.53 1.79 13.82
N ALA A 24 16.33 1.53 13.30
CA ALA A 24 16.06 1.54 11.87
C ALA A 24 16.31 2.94 11.26
N ARG A 25 15.91 4.00 11.95
CA ARG A 25 16.17 5.39 11.51
C ARG A 25 17.66 5.72 11.48
N ALA A 26 18.42 5.27 12.48
CA ALA A 26 19.87 5.43 12.53
C ALA A 26 20.58 4.63 11.42
N ALA A 27 20.13 3.40 11.17
CA ALA A 27 20.64 2.57 10.09
C ALA A 27 20.41 3.20 8.71
N PHE A 28 19.22 3.77 8.48
CA PHE A 28 18.91 4.52 7.26
C PHE A 28 19.84 5.73 7.08
N ALA A 29 20.00 6.56 8.12
CA ALA A 29 20.85 7.75 8.05
C ALA A 29 22.31 7.43 7.72
N LYS A 30 22.82 6.28 8.19
CA LYS A 30 24.17 5.80 7.90
C LYS A 30 24.32 5.26 6.47
N ALA A 31 23.28 4.64 5.93
CA ALA A 31 23.28 4.02 4.60
C ALA A 31 22.99 5.03 3.47
N TYR A 32 22.32 6.13 3.79
CA TYR A 32 22.02 7.21 2.84
C TYR A 32 23.31 7.87 2.31
N PRO A 33 23.38 8.25 1.02
CA PRO A 33 22.31 8.13 0.01
C PRO A 33 22.27 6.79 -0.76
N GLU A 34 23.37 6.06 -0.86
CA GLU A 34 23.55 5.08 -1.96
C GLU A 34 23.88 3.65 -1.51
N THR A 35 23.75 3.34 -0.22
CA THR A 35 23.95 1.96 0.27
C THR A 35 22.60 1.27 0.51
N PRO A 36 22.27 0.16 -0.20
CA PRO A 36 21.10 -0.64 0.11
C PRO A 36 21.16 -1.21 1.54
N HIS A 37 20.06 -1.18 2.27
CA HIS A 37 19.99 -1.70 3.64
C HIS A 37 18.59 -2.23 3.99
N VAL A 38 18.53 -3.24 4.85
CA VAL A 38 17.26 -3.76 5.39
C VAL A 38 16.92 -2.96 6.64
N LEU A 39 15.67 -2.49 6.74
CA LEU A 39 15.18 -1.73 7.88
C LEU A 39 14.07 -2.50 8.58
N GLU A 40 14.19 -2.66 9.90
CA GLU A 40 13.07 -3.16 10.69
C GLU A 40 11.93 -2.14 10.70
N HIS A 41 10.70 -2.65 10.60
CA HIS A 41 9.50 -1.83 10.57
C HIS A 41 8.32 -2.54 11.28
N ARG A 42 7.35 -1.74 11.71
CA ARG A 42 6.13 -2.20 12.41
C ARG A 42 4.90 -2.05 11.52
N LEU A 43 5.00 -2.49 10.27
CA LEU A 43 3.90 -2.38 9.28
C LEU A 43 2.96 -3.59 9.25
N HIS A 44 3.38 -4.74 9.79
CA HIS A 44 2.65 -6.01 9.67
C HIS A 44 1.15 -5.89 10.02
N ASP A 45 0.84 -5.28 11.18
CA ASP A 45 -0.53 -5.09 11.66
C ASP A 45 -0.99 -3.63 11.58
N HIS A 46 -0.39 -2.84 10.68
CA HIS A 46 -0.75 -1.43 10.58
C HIS A 46 -2.19 -1.30 10.05
N PRO A 47 -3.10 -0.57 10.74
CA PRO A 47 -4.52 -0.54 10.39
C PRO A 47 -4.82 -0.12 8.94
N LEU A 48 -3.99 0.76 8.37
CA LEU A 48 -4.13 1.20 6.96
C LEU A 48 -3.75 0.14 5.92
N LEU A 49 -3.06 -0.94 6.32
CA LEU A 49 -2.67 -2.04 5.43
C LEU A 49 -3.59 -3.25 5.56
N GLY A 50 -4.65 -3.16 6.37
CA GLY A 50 -5.69 -4.17 6.44
C GLY A 50 -6.58 -4.16 5.18
N LEU A 51 -7.11 -5.32 4.79
CA LEU A 51 -7.92 -5.48 3.59
C LEU A 51 -9.15 -4.57 3.55
N ASP A 52 -9.81 -4.33 4.69
CA ASP A 52 -10.96 -3.42 4.76
C ASP A 52 -10.58 -1.97 4.47
N ALA A 53 -9.45 -1.49 5.04
CA ALA A 53 -8.96 -0.14 4.79
C ALA A 53 -8.51 0.03 3.32
N LEU A 54 -7.89 -1.00 2.75
CA LEU A 54 -7.50 -1.03 1.34
C LEU A 54 -8.73 -1.03 0.41
N ALA A 55 -9.78 -1.80 0.74
CA ALA A 55 -11.02 -1.84 -0.02
C ALA A 55 -11.76 -0.49 0.04
N GLU A 56 -11.79 0.18 1.20
CA GLU A 56 -12.36 1.52 1.32
C GLU A 56 -11.59 2.55 0.47
N LEU A 57 -10.25 2.52 0.53
CA LEU A 57 -9.41 3.39 -0.31
C LEU A 57 -9.70 3.14 -1.79
N ALA A 58 -9.71 1.89 -2.23
CA ALA A 58 -9.96 1.53 -3.61
C ALA A 58 -11.35 1.98 -4.10
N GLY A 59 -12.38 1.89 -3.25
CA GLY A 59 -13.73 2.36 -3.58
C GLY A 59 -13.84 3.88 -3.75
N ARG A 60 -12.86 4.66 -3.26
CA ARG A 60 -12.82 6.13 -3.36
C ARG A 60 -11.92 6.63 -4.49
N LEU A 61 -11.03 5.79 -5.02
CA LEU A 61 -10.12 6.18 -6.09
C LEU A 61 -10.87 6.26 -7.44
N PRO A 62 -10.53 7.21 -8.31
CA PRO A 62 -10.98 7.18 -9.69
C PRO A 62 -10.48 5.90 -10.38
N GLU A 63 -11.30 5.34 -11.27
CA GLU A 63 -10.94 4.12 -12.01
C GLU A 63 -9.61 4.26 -12.77
N SER A 64 -9.32 5.44 -13.32
CA SER A 64 -8.06 5.75 -14.01
C SER A 64 -6.82 5.71 -13.10
N SER A 65 -7.01 5.69 -11.78
CA SER A 65 -5.94 5.58 -10.77
C SER A 65 -5.77 4.16 -10.23
N ILE A 66 -6.52 3.19 -10.77
CA ILE A 66 -6.49 1.79 -10.34
C ILE A 66 -5.91 0.94 -11.47
N GLU A 67 -4.90 0.14 -11.16
CA GLU A 67 -4.30 -0.82 -12.08
C GLU A 67 -4.43 -2.23 -11.52
N TYR A 68 -4.89 -3.16 -12.36
CA TYR A 68 -4.93 -4.58 -12.06
C TYR A 68 -3.76 -5.29 -12.75
N ASN A 69 -2.93 -5.96 -11.95
CA ASN A 69 -1.83 -6.79 -12.44
C ASN A 69 -2.09 -8.24 -12.04
N ARG A 70 -2.25 -9.13 -13.03
CA ARG A 70 -2.46 -10.56 -12.78
C ARG A 70 -1.12 -11.25 -12.58
N GLY A 71 -0.96 -11.97 -11.47
CA GLY A 71 0.32 -12.57 -11.06
C GLY A 71 0.62 -13.96 -11.64
N ASP A 72 -0.40 -14.69 -12.10
CA ASP A 72 -0.31 -16.05 -12.65
C ASP A 72 -0.21 -16.07 -14.19
N LEU A 73 0.46 -15.06 -14.77
CA LEU A 73 0.62 -14.95 -16.21
C LEU A 73 1.87 -15.72 -16.71
N PRO A 74 1.78 -16.40 -17.86
CA PRO A 74 2.96 -16.95 -18.53
C PRO A 74 3.99 -15.86 -18.88
N ILE A 75 5.27 -16.22 -18.87
CA ILE A 75 6.34 -15.33 -19.34
C ILE A 75 6.15 -15.06 -20.84
N GLY A 76 6.19 -13.78 -21.24
CA GLY A 76 6.17 -13.38 -22.65
C GLY A 76 4.78 -13.17 -23.27
N ILE A 77 3.75 -12.89 -22.45
CA ILE A 77 2.45 -12.47 -22.96
C ILE A 77 2.49 -11.02 -23.50
N ASP A 78 1.82 -10.78 -24.62
CA ASP A 78 1.56 -9.44 -25.14
C ASP A 78 0.23 -8.90 -24.59
N GLY A 79 0.26 -7.68 -24.05
CA GLY A 79 -0.92 -6.96 -23.57
C GLY A 79 -1.29 -7.25 -22.10
N LYS A 80 -2.11 -6.37 -21.51
CA LYS A 80 -2.64 -6.55 -20.16
C LYS A 80 -3.79 -7.55 -20.16
N PRO A 81 -3.94 -8.39 -19.13
CA PRO A 81 -5.15 -9.17 -18.94
C PRO A 81 -6.38 -8.26 -18.92
N GLY A 82 -7.47 -8.71 -19.53
CA GLY A 82 -8.75 -8.01 -19.46
C GLY A 82 -9.27 -7.93 -18.02
N HIS A 83 -10.14 -6.96 -17.76
CA HIS A 83 -10.79 -6.81 -16.45
C HIS A 83 -11.59 -8.06 -16.09
N THR A 84 -11.59 -8.43 -14.82
CA THR A 84 -12.32 -9.60 -14.29
C THR A 84 -13.84 -9.39 -14.30
N GLY A 85 -14.32 -8.15 -14.44
CA GLY A 85 -15.73 -7.79 -14.31
C GLY A 85 -16.22 -7.68 -12.86
N ILE A 86 -15.33 -7.90 -11.88
CA ILE A 86 -15.61 -7.80 -10.45
C ILE A 86 -15.22 -6.40 -9.97
N PRO A 87 -16.05 -5.71 -9.16
CA PRO A 87 -15.66 -4.45 -8.55
C PRO A 87 -14.36 -4.58 -7.73
N ILE A 88 -13.51 -3.56 -7.74
CA ILE A 88 -12.22 -3.59 -7.03
C ILE A 88 -12.37 -3.83 -5.53
N VAL A 89 -13.41 -3.28 -4.90
CA VAL A 89 -13.72 -3.46 -3.48
C VAL A 89 -13.97 -4.94 -3.17
N ASP A 90 -14.75 -5.61 -4.00
CA ASP A 90 -15.08 -7.03 -3.83
C ASP A 90 -13.87 -7.91 -4.14
N THR A 91 -13.07 -7.53 -5.13
CA THR A 91 -11.81 -8.21 -5.47
C THR A 91 -10.85 -8.21 -4.27
N ILE A 92 -10.69 -7.09 -3.57
CA ILE A 92 -9.81 -6.98 -2.40
C ILE A 92 -10.32 -7.83 -1.23
N ARG A 93 -11.65 -7.83 -0.99
CA ARG A 93 -12.24 -8.61 0.11
C ARG A 93 -12.08 -10.12 -0.07
N GLN A 94 -12.14 -10.61 -1.31
CA GLN A 94 -11.94 -12.03 -1.63
C GLN A 94 -10.52 -12.54 -1.34
N ILE A 95 -9.51 -11.66 -1.22
CA ILE A 95 -8.14 -12.06 -0.86
C ILE A 95 -8.11 -12.74 0.52
N ALA A 96 -8.99 -12.35 1.45
CA ALA A 96 -9.09 -12.96 2.77
C ALA A 96 -9.66 -14.39 2.74
N GLU A 97 -10.34 -14.76 1.65
CA GLU A 97 -11.03 -16.04 1.49
C GLU A 97 -10.17 -17.11 0.79
N ALA A 98 -9.03 -16.70 0.20
CA ALA A 98 -8.10 -17.55 -0.56
C ALA A 98 -6.98 -18.11 0.32
#